data_AF-A0A1I5S491-F1
#
_entry.id   AF-A0A1I5S491-F1
#
_cell.length_a   1.000
_cell.length_b   1.000
_cell.length_c   1.000
_cell.angle_alpha   90.00
_cell.angle_beta   90.00
_cell.angle_gamma   90.00
#
_symmetry.space_group_name_H-M   'P 1'
#
loop_
_entity.id
_entity.type
_entity.pdbx_description
1 polymer ?
#
loop_
_entity_poly.entity_id
_entity_poly.type
_entity_poly.pdbx_seq_one_letter_code
_entity_poly.pdbx_strand_id
1 'polypeptide(L)'
;MQELKTTKSTFKKVESEWFNYYRTLQEIKMLEDAILYPYDDSNNDPTVVAGKNSVRDTTDPTADKVIRLTKHKQLNYLREITSAIETVYNALPKDRKRLVHERYWCKDNNKDWEYVANQCYVSKRQALRWRDEMVQATVEVLGWR
;
A
#
# COMPACT_ATOMS: atom_id res chain seq x y z
N MET A 1 -5.86 -24.75 11.82
CA MET A 1 -5.07 -23.67 11.19
C MET A 1 -3.95 -23.35 12.17
N GLN A 2 -2.69 -23.58 11.80
CA GLN A 2 -1.56 -23.24 12.67
C GLN A 2 -1.38 -21.72 12.64
N GLU A 3 -1.53 -21.06 13.78
CA GLU A 3 -1.27 -19.61 13.91
C GLU A 3 0.22 -19.35 13.64
N LEU A 4 0.52 -18.64 12.56
CA LEU A 4 1.89 -18.23 12.26
C LEU A 4 2.35 -17.25 13.34
N LYS A 5 3.34 -17.63 14.14
CA LYS A 5 3.86 -16.75 15.20
C LYS A 5 4.57 -15.55 14.59
N THR A 6 3.90 -14.40 14.56
CA THR A 6 4.42 -13.16 13.97
C THR A 6 5.48 -12.52 14.86
N THR A 7 6.56 -12.04 14.27
CA THR A 7 7.49 -11.17 15.00
C THR A 7 6.88 -9.80 15.28
N LYS A 8 7.33 -9.13 16.35
CA LYS A 8 6.86 -7.75 16.67
C LYS A 8 7.16 -6.76 15.53
N SER A 9 8.20 -7.03 14.75
CA SER A 9 8.56 -6.21 13.58
C SER A 9 7.55 -6.36 12.45
N THR A 10 7.20 -7.61 12.08
CA THR A 10 6.21 -7.87 11.03
C THR A 10 4.84 -7.37 11.41
N PHE A 11 4.43 -7.52 12.67
CA PHE A 11 3.18 -6.95 13.19
C PHE A 11 3.11 -5.44 12.96
N LYS A 12 4.14 -4.69 13.39
CA LYS A 12 4.20 -3.23 13.23
C LYS A 12 4.20 -2.81 11.77
N LYS A 13 4.92 -3.55 10.92
CA LYS A 13 4.97 -3.29 9.48
C LYS A 13 3.58 -3.42 8.87
N VAL A 14 2.90 -4.54 9.11
CA VAL A 14 1.54 -4.77 8.58
C VAL A 14 0.55 -3.74 9.14
N GLU A 15 0.62 -3.42 10.44
CA GLU A 15 -0.23 -2.37 11.01
C GLU A 15 0.00 -1.01 10.32
N SER A 16 1.24 -0.69 9.93
CA SER A 16 1.53 0.54 9.17
C SER A 16 0.97 0.50 7.75
N GLU A 17 0.90 -0.66 7.10
CA GLU A 17 0.26 -0.80 5.78
C GLU A 17 -1.25 -0.54 5.86
N TRP A 18 -1.91 -0.96 6.96
CA TRP A 18 -3.32 -0.64 7.21
C TRP A 18 -3.57 0.88 7.33
N PHE A 19 -2.70 1.60 8.03
CA PHE A 19 -2.75 3.07 8.10
C PHE A 19 -2.53 3.73 6.74
N ASN A 20 -1.61 3.18 5.93
CA ASN A 20 -1.24 3.74 4.64
C ASN A 20 -2.13 3.28 3.48
N TYR A 21 -3.17 2.47 3.71
CA TYR A 21 -3.97 1.84 2.66
C TYR A 21 -4.42 2.80 1.53
N TYR A 22 -5.02 3.95 1.86
CA TYR A 22 -5.43 4.89 0.81
C TYR A 22 -4.26 5.55 0.09
N ARG A 23 -3.13 5.71 0.77
CA ARG A 23 -1.90 6.24 0.17
C ARG A 23 -1.27 5.22 -0.78
N THR A 24 -1.25 3.93 -0.40
CA THR A 24 -0.74 2.86 -1.26
C THR A 24 -1.61 2.68 -2.49
N LEU A 25 -2.93 2.83 -2.38
CA LEU A 25 -3.83 2.85 -3.55
C LEU A 25 -3.51 4.02 -4.51
N GLN A 26 -3.25 5.21 -3.99
CA GLN A 26 -2.83 6.36 -4.81
C GLN A 26 -1.48 6.10 -5.48
N GLU A 27 -0.53 5.50 -4.76
CA GLU A 27 0.78 5.15 -5.29
C GLU A 27 0.71 4.11 -6.41
N ILE A 28 -0.13 3.08 -6.24
CA ILE A 28 -0.41 2.08 -7.30
C ILE A 28 -0.91 2.79 -8.54
N LYS A 29 -1.90 3.68 -8.41
CA LYS A 29 -2.46 4.42 -9.55
C LYS A 29 -1.39 5.28 -10.24
N MET A 30 -0.57 6.00 -9.46
CA MET A 30 0.52 6.81 -10.02
C MET A 30 1.54 5.97 -10.77
N LEU A 31 1.89 4.79 -10.25
CA LEU A 31 2.82 3.87 -10.92
C LEU A 31 2.22 3.27 -12.19
N GLU A 32 0.93 2.92 -12.18
CA GLU A 32 0.20 2.46 -13.36
C GLU A 32 0.15 3.54 -14.44
N ASP A 33 -0.20 4.77 -14.08
CA ASP A 33 -0.24 5.91 -14.99
C ASP A 33 1.16 6.19 -15.57
N ALA A 34 2.22 6.11 -14.76
CA ALA A 34 3.60 6.31 -15.21
C ALA A 34 4.11 5.18 -16.14
N ILE A 35 3.53 3.97 -16.06
CA ILE A 35 3.83 2.86 -16.96
C ILE A 35 3.04 2.99 -18.27
N LEU A 36 1.79 3.42 -18.19
CA LEU A 36 0.89 3.57 -19.35
C LEU A 36 1.23 4.81 -20.19
N TYR A 37 1.60 5.90 -19.53
CA TYR A 37 1.97 7.19 -20.13
C TYR A 37 3.42 7.54 -19.77
N PRO A 38 4.41 6.78 -20.28
CA PRO A 38 5.80 7.13 -20.06
C PRO A 38 6.05 8.52 -20.65
N TYR A 39 6.66 9.40 -19.86
CA TYR A 39 7.04 10.74 -20.30
C TYR A 39 8.00 10.58 -21.49
N ASP A 40 7.55 11.02 -22.67
CA ASP A 40 8.32 10.98 -23.90
C ASP A 40 8.95 12.37 -24.11
N ASP A 41 10.20 12.52 -23.68
CA ASP A 41 10.98 13.76 -23.88
C ASP A 41 11.22 14.03 -25.38
N SER A 42 10.92 13.07 -26.27
CA SER A 42 11.19 13.18 -27.70
C SER A 42 10.12 13.89 -28.52
N ASN A 43 8.96 14.22 -27.94
CA ASN A 43 7.85 14.84 -28.67
C ASN A 43 7.19 15.96 -27.85
N ASN A 44 7.52 17.21 -28.17
CA ASN A 44 6.69 18.44 -28.05
C ASN A 44 7.47 19.70 -27.63
N ASP A 45 8.74 19.87 -28.03
CA ASP A 45 9.35 21.21 -28.01
C ASP A 45 9.45 21.76 -29.46
N PRO A 46 8.53 22.63 -29.89
CA PRO A 46 8.59 23.26 -31.23
C PRO A 46 9.80 24.19 -31.41
N THR A 47 10.57 24.44 -30.34
CA THR A 47 11.80 25.26 -30.35
C THR A 47 13.08 24.45 -30.57
N VAL A 48 13.03 23.12 -30.48
CA VAL A 48 14.20 22.25 -30.71
C VAL A 48 14.37 22.00 -32.21
N VAL A 49 15.17 22.86 -32.85
CA VAL A 49 15.63 22.64 -34.22
C VAL A 49 16.57 21.43 -34.22
N ALA A 50 16.15 20.33 -34.84
CA ALA A 50 16.95 19.12 -35.03
C ALA A 50 18.16 19.41 -35.94
N GLY A 51 19.20 20.04 -35.37
CA GLY A 51 20.49 20.20 -36.01
C GLY A 51 21.14 18.85 -36.24
N LYS A 52 21.89 18.72 -37.35
CA LYS A 52 22.54 17.47 -37.82
C LYS A 52 23.50 16.81 -36.80
N ASN A 53 23.83 17.52 -35.72
CA ASN A 53 24.66 17.08 -34.59
C ASN A 53 23.87 17.03 -33.27
N SER A 54 22.55 16.85 -33.30
CA SER A 54 21.79 16.51 -32.10
C SER A 54 22.41 15.25 -31.53
N VAL A 55 23.14 15.41 -30.43
CA VAL A 55 23.61 14.32 -29.60
C VAL A 55 22.33 13.65 -29.14
N ARG A 56 21.88 12.64 -29.88
CA ARG A 56 20.85 11.73 -29.41
C ARG A 56 21.34 11.29 -28.05
N ASP A 57 20.61 11.68 -27.02
CA ASP A 57 20.86 11.22 -25.67
C ASP A 57 21.14 9.73 -25.77
N THR A 58 22.35 9.33 -25.40
CA THR A 58 22.72 7.93 -25.33
C THR A 58 22.03 7.39 -24.10
N THR A 59 20.71 7.25 -24.19
CA THR A 59 19.88 6.66 -23.15
C THR A 59 20.32 5.21 -23.08
N ASP A 60 20.95 4.81 -21.98
CA ASP A 60 21.39 3.44 -21.79
C ASP A 60 20.14 2.55 -21.73
N PRO A 61 19.85 1.74 -22.78
CA PRO A 61 18.64 0.93 -22.82
C PRO A 61 18.63 -0.12 -21.71
N THR A 62 19.78 -0.40 -21.10
CA THR A 62 19.91 -1.28 -19.94
C THR A 62 19.38 -0.59 -18.69
N ALA A 63 19.78 0.66 -18.45
CA ALA A 63 19.31 1.46 -17.33
C ALA A 63 17.77 1.63 -17.38
N ASP A 64 17.22 1.94 -18.54
CA ASP A 64 15.76 2.08 -18.72
C ASP A 64 15.01 0.77 -18.46
N LYS A 65 15.55 -0.36 -18.93
CA LYS A 65 14.96 -1.68 -18.65
C LYS A 65 14.99 -2.01 -17.16
N VAL A 66 16.09 -1.69 -16.47
CA VAL A 66 16.21 -1.88 -15.02
C VAL A 66 15.17 -1.03 -14.29
N ILE A 67 15.02 0.25 -14.65
CA ILE A 67 14.03 1.16 -14.05
C ILE A 67 12.60 0.65 -14.26
N ARG A 68 12.26 0.16 -15.46
CA ARG A 68 10.92 -0.42 -15.71
C ARG A 68 10.68 -1.68 -14.89
N LEU A 69 11.68 -2.55 -14.78
CA LEU A 69 11.58 -3.80 -14.02
C LEU A 69 11.41 -3.53 -12.51
N THR A 70 12.15 -2.57 -11.94
CA THR A 70 12.02 -2.22 -10.52
C THR A 70 10.64 -1.62 -10.21
N LYS A 71 10.13 -0.74 -11.07
CA LYS A 71 8.75 -0.20 -10.96
C LYS A 71 7.71 -1.32 -10.98
N HIS A 72 7.84 -2.29 -11.88
CA HIS A 72 6.91 -3.43 -11.95
C HIS A 72 6.96 -4.29 -10.68
N LYS A 73 8.14 -4.54 -10.12
CA LYS A 73 8.29 -5.27 -8.86
C LYS A 73 7.65 -4.53 -7.68
N GLN A 74 7.83 -3.21 -7.60
CA GLN A 74 7.18 -2.37 -6.59
C GLN A 74 5.66 -2.40 -6.74
N LEU A 75 5.15 -2.26 -7.97
CA LEU A 75 3.72 -2.32 -8.24
C LEU A 75 3.10 -3.65 -7.80
N ASN A 76 3.75 -4.77 -8.12
CA ASN A 76 3.29 -6.09 -7.71
C ASN A 76 3.23 -6.22 -6.19
N TYR A 77 4.24 -5.74 -5.47
CA TYR A 77 4.27 -5.76 -4.01
C TYR A 77 3.14 -4.93 -3.39
N LEU A 78 2.90 -3.71 -3.90
CA LEU A 78 1.81 -2.86 -3.41
C LEU A 78 0.43 -3.49 -3.67
N ARG A 79 0.25 -4.11 -4.84
CA ARG A 79 -0.97 -4.85 -5.19
C ARG A 79 -1.20 -6.06 -4.29
N GLU A 80 -0.15 -6.80 -3.97
CA GLU A 80 -0.23 -7.95 -3.06
C GLU A 80 -0.70 -7.52 -1.66
N ILE A 81 -0.14 -6.43 -1.13
CA ILE A 81 -0.53 -5.88 0.18
C ILE A 81 -1.97 -5.39 0.18
N THR A 82 -2.33 -4.56 -0.81
CA THR A 82 -3.69 -3.99 -0.89
C THR A 82 -4.73 -5.09 -1.08
N SER A 83 -4.47 -6.08 -1.92
CA SER A 83 -5.34 -7.25 -2.10
C SER A 83 -5.49 -8.06 -0.81
N ALA A 84 -4.41 -8.22 -0.03
CA ALA A 84 -4.48 -8.94 1.25
C ALA A 84 -5.33 -8.18 2.29
N ILE A 85 -5.13 -6.85 2.39
CA ILE A 85 -5.92 -5.97 3.25
C ILE A 85 -7.40 -6.03 2.87
N GLU A 86 -7.73 -5.95 1.58
CA GLU A 86 -9.10 -6.02 1.08
C GLU A 86 -9.75 -7.36 1.37
N THR A 87 -9.02 -8.46 1.18
CA THR A 87 -9.50 -9.81 1.48
C THR A 87 -9.89 -9.94 2.95
N VAL A 88 -9.01 -9.50 3.86
CA VAL A 88 -9.29 -9.52 5.30
C VAL A 88 -10.44 -8.58 5.64
N TYR A 89 -10.42 -7.34 5.12
CA TYR A 89 -11.47 -6.36 5.37
C TYR A 89 -12.85 -6.88 4.95
N ASN A 90 -12.96 -7.49 3.77
CA ASN A 90 -14.21 -8.01 3.26
C ASN A 90 -14.78 -9.14 4.11
N ALA A 91 -13.91 -10.00 4.67
CA ALA A 91 -14.28 -11.07 5.58
C ALA A 91 -14.69 -10.58 6.99
N LEU A 92 -14.38 -9.34 7.37
CA LEU A 92 -14.72 -8.83 8.70
C LEU A 92 -16.24 -8.56 8.86
N PRO A 93 -16.82 -8.88 10.03
CA PRO A 93 -18.16 -8.43 10.40
C PRO A 93 -18.23 -6.90 10.53
N LYS A 94 -19.45 -6.35 10.44
CA LYS A 94 -19.73 -4.91 10.42
C LYS A 94 -19.08 -4.14 11.58
N ASP A 95 -19.09 -4.71 12.78
CA ASP A 95 -18.54 -4.04 13.99
C ASP A 95 -17.02 -3.88 13.90
N ARG A 96 -16.32 -4.89 13.35
CA ARG A 96 -14.87 -4.82 13.14
C ARG A 96 -14.52 -3.87 12.00
N LYS A 97 -15.34 -3.80 10.95
CA LYS A 97 -15.18 -2.80 9.88
C LYS A 97 -15.29 -1.37 10.42
N ARG A 98 -16.15 -1.13 11.40
CA ARG A 98 -16.26 0.17 12.08
C ARG A 98 -14.96 0.52 12.82
N LEU A 99 -14.36 -0.43 13.53
CA LEU A 99 -13.05 -0.24 14.17
C LEU A 99 -11.99 0.17 13.15
N VAL A 100 -11.94 -0.52 12.00
CA VAL A 100 -10.97 -0.20 10.95
C VAL A 100 -11.14 1.23 10.46
N HIS A 101 -12.38 1.62 10.17
CA HIS A 101 -12.70 2.96 9.72
C HIS A 101 -12.29 4.02 10.76
N GLU A 102 -12.64 3.82 12.02
CA GLU A 102 -12.35 4.77 13.09
C GLU A 102 -10.87 4.92 13.39
N ARG A 103 -10.10 3.81 13.31
CA ARG A 103 -8.69 3.77 13.70
C ARG A 103 -7.73 4.09 12.57
N TYR A 104 -7.89 3.45 11.41
CA TYR A 104 -6.86 3.43 10.36
C TYR A 104 -7.18 4.37 9.20
N TRP A 105 -8.45 4.64 8.94
CA TRP A 105 -8.91 5.33 7.73
C TRP A 105 -9.55 6.69 8.01
N CYS A 106 -9.81 7.00 9.27
CA CYS A 106 -10.26 8.32 9.67
C CYS A 106 -9.12 9.33 9.56
N LYS A 107 -9.43 10.56 9.16
CA LYS A 107 -8.44 11.64 9.03
C LYS A 107 -7.80 12.03 10.37
N ASP A 108 -8.49 11.78 11.48
CA ASP A 108 -7.98 12.02 12.83
C ASP A 108 -7.28 10.77 13.38
N ASN A 109 -5.97 10.70 13.11
CA ASN A 109 -5.13 9.56 13.44
C ASN A 109 -4.72 9.51 14.93
N ASN A 110 -5.03 10.53 15.73
CA ASN A 110 -4.54 10.65 17.11
C ASN A 110 -5.56 10.18 18.16
N LYS A 111 -6.48 9.30 17.77
CA LYS A 111 -7.48 8.72 18.67
C LYS A 111 -6.84 7.72 19.61
N ASP A 112 -7.14 7.79 20.90
CA ASP A 112 -6.80 6.70 21.82
C ASP A 112 -7.66 5.46 21.53
N TRP A 113 -7.15 4.29 21.90
CA TRP A 113 -7.90 3.04 21.84
C TRP A 113 -9.17 3.08 22.69
N GLU A 114 -9.18 3.86 23.77
CA GLU A 114 -10.40 4.11 24.57
C GLU A 114 -11.50 4.75 23.70
N TYR A 115 -11.13 5.77 22.91
CA TYR A 115 -12.07 6.45 22.02
C TYR A 115 -12.59 5.51 20.93
N VAL A 116 -11.69 4.77 20.27
CA VAL A 116 -12.07 3.83 19.20
C VAL A 116 -12.99 2.74 19.73
N ALA A 117 -12.70 2.21 20.92
CA ALA A 117 -13.53 1.20 21.58
C ALA A 117 -14.93 1.74 21.92
N ASN A 118 -15.02 2.98 22.41
CA ASN A 118 -16.29 3.66 22.66
C ASN A 118 -17.12 3.85 21.38
N GLN A 119 -16.48 4.24 20.27
CA GLN A 119 -17.17 4.34 18.97
C GLN A 119 -17.70 2.98 18.48
N CYS A 120 -17.03 1.89 18.84
CA CYS A 120 -17.42 0.54 18.46
C CYS A 120 -18.33 -0.15 19.50
N TYR A 121 -18.70 0.53 20.59
CA TYR A 121 -19.47 -0.04 21.71
C TYR A 121 -18.85 -1.31 22.32
N VAL A 122 -17.52 -1.36 22.39
CA VAL A 122 -16.78 -2.50 22.98
C VAL A 122 -15.77 -2.02 24.01
N SER A 123 -15.25 -2.95 24.81
CA SER A 123 -14.14 -2.64 25.72
C SER A 123 -12.84 -2.43 24.94
N LYS A 124 -11.93 -1.62 25.49
CA LYS A 124 -10.56 -1.44 24.95
C LYS A 124 -9.83 -2.75 24.73
N ARG A 125 -9.97 -3.70 25.67
CA ARG A 125 -9.38 -5.03 25.56
C ARG A 125 -9.90 -5.78 24.33
N GLN A 126 -11.19 -5.68 24.05
CA GLN A 126 -11.80 -6.31 22.88
C GLN A 126 -11.39 -5.64 21.58
N ALA A 127 -11.31 -4.31 21.54
CA ALA A 127 -10.79 -3.56 20.40
C ALA A 127 -9.34 -3.95 20.05
N LEU A 128 -8.47 -4.04 21.07
CA LEU A 128 -7.07 -4.49 20.89
C LEU A 128 -6.99 -5.93 20.39
N ARG A 129 -7.86 -6.82 20.90
CA ARG A 129 -7.93 -8.20 20.40
C ARG A 129 -8.37 -8.25 18.94
N TRP A 130 -9.36 -7.45 18.53
CA TRP A 130 -9.77 -7.37 17.13
C TRP A 130 -8.68 -6.86 16.21
N ARG A 131 -7.89 -5.88 16.65
CA ARG A 131 -6.67 -5.46 15.95
C ARG A 131 -5.74 -6.65 15.75
N ASP A 132 -5.40 -7.35 16.84
CA ASP A 132 -4.43 -8.44 16.78
C ASP A 132 -4.90 -9.55 15.84
N GLU A 133 -6.18 -9.93 15.90
CA GLU A 133 -6.80 -10.90 14.99
C GLU A 133 -6.76 -10.43 13.52
N MET A 134 -7.02 -9.15 13.25
CA MET A 134 -6.99 -8.60 11.89
C MET A 134 -5.58 -8.57 11.31
N VAL A 135 -4.60 -8.09 12.09
CA VAL A 135 -3.20 -8.02 11.66
C VAL A 135 -2.65 -9.43 11.43
N GLN A 136 -2.99 -10.37 12.32
CA GLN A 136 -2.65 -11.78 12.17
C GLN A 136 -3.23 -12.37 10.88
N ALA A 137 -4.53 -12.15 10.61
CA ALA A 137 -5.16 -12.62 9.38
C ALA A 137 -4.48 -12.05 8.12
N THR A 138 -4.08 -10.77 8.14
CA THR A 138 -3.33 -10.21 7.00
C THR A 138 -1.95 -10.81 6.84
N VAL A 139 -1.24 -11.12 7.93
CA VAL A 139 0.06 -11.80 7.84
C VAL A 139 -0.11 -13.20 7.27
N GLU A 140 -1.17 -13.91 7.64
CA GLU A 140 -1.47 -15.25 7.11
C GLU A 140 -1.77 -15.23 5.61
N VAL A 141 -2.52 -14.23 5.12
CA VAL A 141 -2.76 -14.05 3.68
C VAL A 141 -1.48 -13.71 2.93
N LEU A 142 -0.61 -12.87 3.50
CA LEU A 142 0.66 -12.47 2.90
C LEU A 142 1.77 -13.52 3.03
N GLY A 143 1.63 -14.49 3.94
CA GLY A 143 2.66 -15.48 4.22
C GLY A 143 3.93 -14.92 4.88
N TRP A 144 3.87 -13.74 5.51
CA TRP A 144 5.03 -13.12 6.16
C TRP A 144 5.38 -13.80 7.51
N ARG A 145 6.65 -13.77 7.92
CA ARG A 145 7.14 -14.29 9.22
C ARG A 145 8.02 -13.28 9.94
#